data_AF-U3P8L4-F1
#
_entry.id   AF-U3P8L4-F1
#
_cell.length_a   1.000
_cell.length_b   1.000
_cell.length_c   1.000
_cell.angle_alpha   90.00
_cell.angle_beta   90.00
_cell.angle_gamma   90.00
#
_symmetry.space_group_name_H-M   'P 1'
#
loop_
_entity.id
_entity.type
_entity.pdbx_description
1 polymer ?
#
loop_
_entity_poly.entity_id
_entity_poly.type
_entity_poly.pdbx_seq_one_letter_code
_entity_poly.pdbx_strand_id
1 'polypeptide(L)' 'MGFSIPSQGCTYWNGEAMQTVDYKDFDETPEAVASATATAARNAAHLARLLRERPYSAD' A
#
# COMPACT_ATOMS: atom_id res chain seq x y z
N MET A 1 -7.68 17.21 -8.38
CA MET A 1 -7.38 15.77 -8.21
C MET A 1 -8.48 15.14 -7.38
N GLY A 2 -8.99 13.95 -7.75
CA GLY A 2 -10.16 13.30 -7.13
C GLY A 2 -9.92 11.83 -6.77
N PHE A 3 -8.75 11.52 -6.21
CA PHE A 3 -8.40 10.15 -5.81
C PHE A 3 -9.10 9.74 -4.52
N SER A 4 -9.45 8.46 -4.44
CA SER A 4 -9.90 7.81 -3.21
C SER A 4 -8.80 6.90 -2.69
N ILE A 5 -8.50 6.99 -1.39
CA ILE A 5 -7.45 6.21 -0.74
C ILE A 5 -8.10 5.04 0.00
N PRO A 6 -7.71 3.78 -0.30
CA PRO A 6 -8.22 2.62 0.42
C PRO A 6 -7.59 2.50 1.81
N SER A 7 -8.19 1.71 2.69
CA SER A 7 -7.57 1.38 3.99
C SER A 7 -6.20 0.75 3.77
N GLN A 8 -5.23 1.13 4.61
CA GLN A 8 -3.83 0.68 4.50
C GLN A 8 -3.27 0.82 3.06
N GLY A 9 -3.63 1.90 2.35
CA GLY A 9 -3.27 2.12 0.94
C GLY A 9 -1.82 2.52 0.70
N CYS A 10 -0.94 2.35 1.68
CA CYS A 10 0.47 2.70 1.59
C CYS A 10 1.31 1.64 2.30
N THR A 11 2.54 1.47 1.83
CA THR A 11 3.57 0.67 2.48
C THR A 11 4.83 1.50 2.57
N TYR A 12 5.53 1.40 3.69
CA TYR A 12 6.80 2.09 3.89
C TYR A 12 7.78 1.16 4.62
N TRP A 13 9.05 1.43 4.41
CA TRP A 13 10.14 0.86 5.19
C TRP A 13 10.70 1.95 6.08
N ASN A 14 10.87 1.64 7.36
CA ASN A 14 11.71 2.39 8.27
C ASN A 14 12.68 1.36 8.85
N GLY A 15 13.98 1.58 8.69
CA GLY A 15 14.98 0.67 9.25
C GLY A 15 14.73 0.48 10.75
N GLU A 16 15.05 -0.70 11.30
CA GLU A 16 14.95 -0.90 12.75
C GLU A 16 15.72 0.21 13.50
N ALA A 17 15.28 0.53 14.71
CA ALA A 17 15.61 1.76 15.46
C ALA A 17 17.10 1.98 15.83
N MET A 18 18.04 1.36 15.13
CA MET A 18 19.51 1.47 15.25
C MET A 18 20.21 1.51 13.85
N GLN A 19 19.62 2.22 12.88
CA GLN A 19 20.23 2.81 11.67
C GLN A 19 21.44 2.07 11.02
N THR A 20 21.30 0.83 10.56
CA THR A 20 22.40 0.18 9.81
C THR A 20 22.01 -0.57 8.55
N VAL A 21 20.73 -0.85 8.31
CA VAL A 21 20.29 -1.63 7.15
C VAL A 21 19.38 -0.80 6.25
N ASP A 22 19.85 -0.52 5.04
CA ASP A 22 19.04 0.06 3.96
C ASP A 22 18.14 -1.05 3.38
N TYR A 23 16.95 -0.68 2.91
CA TYR A 23 16.05 -1.63 2.24
C TYR A 23 16.73 -2.34 1.06
N LYS A 24 17.63 -1.65 0.36
CA LYS A 24 18.35 -2.22 -0.78
C LYS A 24 19.39 -3.29 -0.41
N ASP A 25 19.74 -3.40 0.87
CA ASP A 25 20.78 -4.31 1.35
C ASP A 25 20.22 -5.73 1.57
N PHE A 26 18.90 -5.93 1.47
CA PHE A 26 18.29 -7.25 1.53
C PHE A 26 18.24 -7.92 0.14
N ASP A 27 18.60 -9.20 0.09
CA ASP A 27 18.43 -10.02 -1.11
C ASP A 27 16.94 -10.27 -1.44
N GLU A 28 16.07 -10.22 -0.43
CA GLU A 28 14.63 -10.42 -0.55
C GLU A 28 13.85 -9.31 0.16
N THR A 29 12.59 -9.09 -0.26
CA THR A 29 11.72 -8.12 0.41
C THR A 29 11.41 -8.58 1.84
N PRO A 30 11.67 -7.74 2.88
CA PRO A 30 11.30 -8.05 4.26
C PRO A 30 9.81 -8.41 4.39
N GLU A 31 9.51 -9.44 5.19
CA GLU A 31 8.15 -9.98 5.33
C GLU A 31 7.11 -8.91 5.69
N ALA A 32 7.45 -8.00 6.60
CA ALA A 32 6.56 -6.91 7.00
C ALA A 32 6.21 -5.98 5.82
N VAL A 33 7.19 -5.66 4.97
CA VAL A 33 6.99 -4.83 3.77
C VAL A 33 6.19 -5.59 2.73
N ALA A 34 6.51 -6.87 2.49
CA ALA A 34 5.74 -7.72 1.57
C ALA A 34 4.27 -7.82 2.00
N SER A 35 4.02 -8.07 3.28
CA SER A 35 2.67 -8.20 3.85
C SER A 35 1.87 -6.89 3.76
N ALA A 36 2.49 -5.76 4.12
CA ALA A 36 1.88 -4.45 3.99
C ALA A 36 1.57 -4.11 2.52
N THR A 37 2.51 -4.40 1.60
CA THR A 37 2.34 -4.15 0.16
C THR A 37 1.19 -4.98 -0.41
N ALA A 38 1.12 -6.26 -0.04
CA ALA A 38 0.03 -7.14 -0.45
C ALA A 38 -1.33 -6.62 0.04
N THR A 39 -1.40 -6.09 1.26
CA THR A 39 -2.62 -5.52 1.83
C THR A 39 -3.04 -4.24 1.11
N ALA A 40 -2.09 -3.32 0.87
CA ALA A 40 -2.32 -2.10 0.12
C ALA A 40 -2.86 -2.40 -1.29
N ALA A 41 -2.24 -3.36 -1.99
CA ALA A 41 -2.66 -3.78 -3.33
C ALA A 41 -4.07 -4.38 -3.33
N ARG A 42 -4.40 -5.24 -2.36
CA ARG A 42 -5.73 -5.85 -2.24
C ARG A 42 -6.82 -4.80 -2.00
N ASN A 43 -6.59 -3.87 -1.08
CA ASN A 43 -7.58 -2.84 -0.76
C ASN A 43 -7.74 -1.83 -1.90
N ALA A 44 -6.66 -1.47 -2.59
CA ALA A 44 -6.73 -0.64 -3.81
C ALA A 44 -7.50 -1.32 -4.92
N ALA A 45 -7.22 -2.60 -5.19
CA ALA A 45 -7.93 -3.37 -6.20
C ALA A 45 -9.41 -3.58 -5.86
N HIS A 46 -9.75 -3.68 -4.57
CA HIS A 46 -11.14 -3.72 -4.12
C HIS A 46 -11.83 -2.36 -4.33
N LEU A 47 -11.25 -1.26 -3.86
CA LEU A 47 -11.80 0.08 -4.01
C LEU A 47 -11.97 0.47 -5.48
N ALA A 48 -11.01 0.14 -6.34
CA ALA A 48 -11.10 0.40 -7.77
C ALA A 48 -12.28 -0.33 -8.43
N ARG A 49 -12.51 -1.60 -8.05
CA ARG A 49 -13.68 -2.36 -8.54
C ARG A 49 -14.98 -1.75 -8.04
N LEU A 50 -15.04 -1.41 -6.75
CA LEU A 50 -16.21 -0.78 -6.13
C LEU A 50 -16.56 0.54 -6.82
N LEU A 51 -15.61 1.43 -7.03
CA LEU A 51 -15.85 2.74 -7.65
C LEU A 51 -16.19 2.63 -9.14
N ARG A 52 -15.71 1.60 -9.83
CA ARG A 52 -16.15 1.30 -11.20
C ARG A 52 -17.62 0.89 -11.26
N GLU A 53 -18.09 0.12 -10.28
CA GLU A 53 -19.48 -0.36 -10.20
C GLU A 53 -20.43 0.68 -9.59
N ARG A 54 -19.91 1.51 -8.69
CA ARG A 54 -20.65 2.49 -7.87
C ARG A 54 -19.85 3.79 -7.83
N PRO A 55 -19.77 4.55 -8.93
CA PRO A 55 -19.05 5.80 -8.96
C PRO A 55 -19.67 6.80 -7.98
N TYR A 56 -18.88 7.74 -7.46
CA TYR A 56 -19.44 8.89 -6.74
C TYR A 56 -20.36 9.67 -7.69
N SER A 57 -21.53 10.06 -7.20
CA SER A 57 -22.38 10.99 -7.94
C SER A 57 -21.65 12.31 -8.11
N ALA A 58 -21.62 12.82 -9.33
CA ALA A 58 -21.12 14.15 -9.65
C ALA A 58 -22.33 15.05 -9.91
N ASP A 59 -22.90 15.57 -8.82
CA ASP A 59 -23.84 16.70 -8.84
C ASP A 59 -23.21 17.85 -8.03
#